data_AF-A0A2D6MFR2-F1
#
_entry.id   AF-A0A2D6MFR2-F1
#
_cell.length_a   1.000
_cell.length_b   1.000
_cell.length_c   1.000
_cell.angle_alpha   90.00
_cell.angle_beta   90.00
_cell.angle_gamma   90.00
#
_symmetry.space_group_name_H-M   'P 1'
#
loop_
_entity.id
_entity.type
_entity.pdbx_description
1 polymer ?
#
loop_
_entity_poly.entity_id
_entity_poly.type
_entity_poly.pdbx_seq_one_letter_code
_entity_poly.pdbx_strand_id
1 'polypeptide(L)'
;MYFQTLDDKSECVGVYANGKLHFEEIPKGLTRTWRYTGSIVDSNIEYAWLYAQGKNLEEVCPEEIQEDLQAAQKRFRAYMKAFKIGKIDMREHCFFDLVPENFLMEFCEIKNKITQHVFETYEKPLNYNLLEDTDRLLHKIKYQDLNLNKEGCRELYYASTGRRKANELMKNYYYVDYKLFGTVTGRLTTSPVSFPMLTLKKEFRKLIKPHNDWFISLDYNAAEIRTLIDLLGAEQPDEDVHAWNVKHIFNGEHDRETAKTLFFAWLYNPESDAIHTDHYDKKKLLDEWYHDGHINTQYGRKIMVDERRALNYLIQSTTSDRVLSRAIEIDKFLEGSKSFISHIVHDEIVIDLDDEDREKLPPLKAIFEKDNFKANLKAAKNYFDFEELKI
;
A
#
# COMPACT_ATOMS: atom_id res chain seq x y z
N MET A 1 -24.36 14.10 -3.96
CA MET A 1 -24.82 13.44 -5.20
C MET A 1 -23.99 12.19 -5.46
N TYR A 2 -24.65 11.08 -5.83
CA TYR A 2 -23.94 9.88 -6.28
C TYR A 2 -23.51 10.02 -7.73
N PHE A 3 -22.32 9.52 -8.04
CA PHE A 3 -21.80 9.49 -9.40
C PHE A 3 -20.86 8.31 -9.59
N GLN A 4 -20.55 7.99 -10.85
CA GLN A 4 -19.51 7.03 -11.20
C GLN A 4 -18.52 7.65 -12.18
N THR A 5 -17.24 7.44 -11.95
CA THR A 5 -16.21 7.67 -12.95
C THR A 5 -16.21 6.51 -13.94
N LEU A 6 -15.97 6.84 -15.20
CA LEU A 6 -16.05 5.88 -16.32
C LEU A 6 -14.73 5.15 -16.57
N ASP A 7 -13.62 5.69 -16.06
CA ASP A 7 -12.27 5.14 -16.17
C ASP A 7 -11.46 5.52 -14.91
N ASP A 8 -10.39 4.78 -14.63
CA ASP A 8 -9.52 5.02 -13.48
C ASP A 8 -8.33 5.94 -13.79
N LYS A 9 -8.01 6.13 -15.08
CA LYS A 9 -6.97 7.03 -15.59
C LYS A 9 -7.31 8.50 -15.37
N SER A 10 -6.29 9.31 -15.08
CA SER A 10 -6.42 10.76 -14.84
C SER A 10 -6.89 11.55 -16.06
N GLU A 11 -6.40 11.15 -17.24
CA GLU A 11 -6.64 11.76 -18.53
C GLU A 11 -8.00 11.36 -19.14
N CYS A 12 -8.59 10.27 -18.64
CA CYS A 12 -9.90 9.80 -19.08
C CYS A 12 -11.01 10.42 -18.23
N VAL A 13 -11.33 11.67 -18.56
CA VAL A 13 -12.31 12.48 -17.85
C VAL A 13 -13.72 12.15 -18.37
N GLY A 14 -14.48 11.40 -17.59
CA GLY A 14 -15.85 11.03 -17.90
C GLY A 14 -16.61 10.59 -16.66
N VAL A 15 -17.81 11.13 -16.47
CA VAL A 15 -18.64 10.90 -15.28
C VAL A 15 -20.07 10.56 -15.65
N TYR A 16 -20.63 9.61 -14.93
CA TYR A 16 -22.05 9.35 -14.89
C TYR A 16 -22.69 9.97 -13.65
N ALA A 17 -23.64 10.89 -13.84
CA ALA A 17 -24.40 11.51 -12.76
C ALA A 17 -25.79 11.96 -13.23
N ASN A 18 -26.79 11.82 -12.35
CA ASN A 18 -28.19 12.21 -12.60
C ASN A 18 -28.76 11.64 -13.92
N GLY A 19 -28.55 10.35 -14.19
CA GLY A 19 -29.10 9.71 -15.38
C GLY A 19 -28.31 9.97 -16.68
N LYS A 20 -27.21 10.73 -16.65
CA LYS A 20 -26.50 11.20 -17.85
C LYS A 20 -24.98 11.00 -17.77
N LEU A 21 -24.36 10.80 -18.93
CA LEU A 21 -22.91 10.84 -19.11
C LEU A 21 -22.45 12.27 -19.37
N HIS A 22 -21.36 12.67 -18.73
CA HIS A 22 -20.74 13.99 -18.82
C HIS A 22 -19.26 13.81 -19.14
N PHE A 23 -18.81 14.39 -20.26
CA PHE A 23 -17.42 14.29 -20.73
C PHE A 23 -16.72 15.66 -20.80
N GLU A 24 -17.46 16.72 -21.13
CA GLU A 24 -16.92 18.08 -21.28
C GLU A 24 -17.03 18.90 -19.98
N GLU A 25 -18.21 18.90 -19.36
CA GLU A 25 -18.48 19.63 -18.12
C GLU A 25 -18.87 18.66 -16.99
N ILE A 26 -17.97 18.48 -16.03
CA ILE A 26 -18.24 17.65 -14.87
C ILE A 26 -19.22 18.37 -13.93
N PRO A 27 -20.35 17.75 -13.54
CA PRO A 27 -21.32 18.35 -12.64
C PRO A 27 -20.71 18.76 -11.31
N LYS A 28 -21.17 19.88 -10.74
CA LYS A 28 -20.81 20.30 -9.38
C LYS A 28 -21.60 19.51 -8.32
N GLY A 29 -21.06 19.44 -7.10
CA GLY A 29 -21.75 18.80 -5.97
C GLY A 29 -21.69 17.27 -5.97
N LEU A 30 -20.70 16.70 -6.65
CA LEU A 30 -20.33 15.28 -6.55
C LEU A 30 -19.81 15.02 -5.13
N THR A 31 -20.38 14.03 -4.44
CA THR A 31 -20.00 13.76 -3.03
C THR A 31 -19.74 12.30 -2.73
N ARG A 32 -20.25 11.37 -3.53
CA ARG A 32 -20.15 9.93 -3.24
C ARG A 32 -19.99 9.13 -4.52
N THR A 33 -19.02 8.24 -4.54
CA THR A 33 -18.75 7.31 -5.66
C THR A 33 -18.26 5.97 -5.13
N TRP A 34 -18.08 5.00 -6.02
CA TRP A 34 -17.59 3.69 -5.63
C TRP A 34 -16.13 3.73 -5.13
N ARG A 35 -15.20 4.29 -5.91
CA ARG A 35 -13.77 4.29 -5.61
C ARG A 35 -13.08 5.54 -6.17
N TYR A 36 -11.95 5.90 -5.57
CA TYR A 36 -11.08 6.96 -6.07
C TYR A 36 -10.60 6.71 -7.50
N THR A 37 -10.50 7.78 -8.29
CA THR A 37 -9.87 7.81 -9.61
C THR A 37 -9.07 9.09 -9.76
N GLY A 38 -8.07 9.10 -10.64
CA GLY A 38 -7.20 10.27 -10.83
C GLY A 38 -7.87 11.45 -11.54
N SER A 39 -9.03 11.25 -12.15
CA SER A 39 -9.73 12.24 -12.98
C SER A 39 -10.60 13.23 -12.20
N ILE A 40 -10.94 12.94 -10.93
CA ILE A 40 -11.76 13.82 -10.10
C ILE A 40 -11.13 13.93 -8.72
N VAL A 41 -10.68 15.13 -8.40
CA VAL A 41 -9.98 15.44 -7.16
C VAL A 41 -10.77 16.50 -6.40
N ASP A 42 -11.65 16.06 -5.51
CA ASP A 42 -12.34 16.90 -4.53
C ASP A 42 -12.25 16.19 -3.16
N SER A 43 -11.87 16.95 -2.14
CA SER A 43 -11.70 16.46 -0.76
C SER A 43 -13.01 16.08 -0.07
N ASN A 44 -14.16 16.48 -0.63
CA ASN A 44 -15.48 16.20 -0.05
C ASN A 44 -16.11 14.91 -0.61
N ILE A 45 -15.42 14.19 -1.50
CA ILE A 45 -15.91 12.94 -2.09
C ILE A 45 -15.60 11.78 -1.16
N GLU A 46 -16.61 10.99 -0.83
CA GLU A 46 -16.46 9.72 -0.13
C GLU A 46 -16.53 8.51 -1.07
N TYR A 47 -15.87 7.43 -0.67
CA TYR A 47 -15.67 6.22 -1.47
C TYR A 47 -16.26 4.98 -0.80
N ALA A 48 -17.34 4.42 -1.38
CA ALA A 48 -18.02 3.24 -0.84
C ALA A 48 -17.11 2.01 -0.74
N TRP A 49 -16.13 1.85 -1.64
CA TRP A 49 -15.19 0.72 -1.62
C TRP A 49 -14.37 0.65 -0.32
N LEU A 50 -14.11 1.79 0.32
CA LEU A 50 -13.44 1.86 1.62
C LEU A 50 -14.37 1.47 2.78
N TYR A 51 -15.64 1.88 2.73
CA TYR A 51 -16.68 1.41 3.67
C TYR A 51 -16.86 -0.11 3.59
N ALA A 52 -16.81 -0.66 2.38
CA ALA A 52 -16.89 -2.08 2.09
C ALA A 52 -15.60 -2.86 2.40
N GLN A 53 -14.57 -2.22 2.97
CA GLN A 53 -13.27 -2.82 3.29
C GLN A 53 -12.63 -3.60 2.13
N GLY A 54 -12.76 -3.05 0.91
CA GLY A 54 -12.13 -3.63 -0.28
C GLY A 54 -12.96 -4.66 -1.04
N LYS A 55 -14.12 -5.07 -0.51
CA LYS A 55 -15.04 -6.00 -1.20
C LYS A 55 -15.46 -5.45 -2.57
N ASN A 56 -15.60 -6.35 -3.53
CA ASN A 56 -16.03 -6.00 -4.88
C ASN A 56 -17.56 -5.83 -4.96
N LEU A 57 -18.05 -5.32 -6.10
CA LEU A 57 -19.47 -5.05 -6.32
C LEU A 57 -20.37 -6.28 -6.13
N GLU A 58 -19.92 -7.48 -6.52
CA GLU A 58 -20.69 -8.73 -6.37
C GLU A 58 -20.86 -9.12 -4.89
N GLU A 59 -19.85 -8.87 -4.06
CA GLU A 59 -19.82 -9.26 -2.65
C GLU A 59 -20.69 -8.37 -1.75
N VAL A 60 -21.04 -7.17 -2.21
CA VAL A 60 -21.87 -6.20 -1.47
C VAL A 60 -23.15 -5.83 -2.21
N CYS A 61 -23.44 -6.52 -3.31
CA CYS A 61 -24.64 -6.29 -4.09
C CYS A 61 -25.88 -6.71 -3.29
N PRO A 62 -26.91 -5.86 -3.14
CA PRO A 62 -28.17 -6.28 -2.56
C PRO A 62 -28.89 -7.29 -3.47
N GLU A 63 -29.63 -8.23 -2.87
CA GLU A 63 -30.22 -9.39 -3.56
C GLU A 63 -31.11 -8.97 -4.74
N GLU A 64 -31.83 -7.85 -4.60
CA GLU A 64 -32.82 -7.39 -5.57
C GLU A 64 -32.23 -6.97 -6.93
N ILE A 65 -30.93 -6.64 -6.99
CA ILE A 65 -30.25 -6.18 -8.22
C ILE A 65 -29.08 -7.09 -8.60
N GLN A 66 -28.96 -8.26 -7.96
CA GLN A 66 -27.86 -9.18 -8.20
C GLN A 66 -27.88 -9.74 -9.63
N GLU A 67 -29.06 -10.07 -10.16
CA GLU A 67 -29.21 -10.56 -11.55
C GLU A 67 -28.78 -9.51 -12.57
N ASP A 68 -29.20 -8.25 -12.37
CA ASP A 68 -28.82 -7.10 -13.22
C ASP A 68 -27.30 -6.91 -13.22
N LEU A 69 -26.68 -6.93 -12.04
CA LEU A 69 -25.23 -6.82 -11.92
C LEU A 69 -24.50 -7.95 -12.66
N GLN A 70 -24.94 -9.19 -12.48
CA GLN A 70 -24.33 -10.35 -13.14
C GLN A 70 -24.42 -10.24 -14.68
N ALA A 71 -25.57 -9.81 -15.20
CA ALA A 71 -25.76 -9.60 -16.64
C ALA A 71 -24.82 -8.49 -17.16
N ALA A 72 -24.77 -7.35 -16.47
CA ALA A 72 -23.93 -6.22 -16.86
C ALA A 72 -22.43 -6.56 -16.78
N GLN A 73 -22.00 -7.28 -15.74
CA GLN A 73 -20.60 -7.74 -15.60
C GLN A 73 -20.22 -8.79 -16.66
N LYS A 74 -21.14 -9.69 -17.04
CA LYS A 74 -20.89 -10.62 -18.14
C LYS A 74 -20.63 -9.87 -19.44
N ARG A 75 -21.39 -8.80 -19.70
CA ARG A 75 -21.19 -7.92 -20.85
C ARG A 75 -19.89 -7.12 -20.76
N PHE A 76 -19.57 -6.56 -19.58
CA PHE A 76 -18.28 -5.91 -19.31
C PHE A 76 -17.09 -6.83 -19.62
N ARG A 77 -17.11 -8.07 -19.10
CA ARG A 77 -16.06 -9.07 -19.34
C ARG A 77 -15.95 -9.43 -20.83
N ALA A 78 -17.06 -9.45 -21.57
CA ALA A 78 -17.06 -9.68 -23.01
C ALA A 78 -16.35 -8.56 -23.78
N TYR A 79 -16.59 -7.28 -23.42
CA TYR A 79 -15.86 -6.14 -23.99
C TYR A 79 -14.36 -6.22 -23.70
N MET A 80 -13.97 -6.42 -22.44
CA MET A 80 -12.55 -6.56 -22.06
C MET A 80 -11.87 -7.72 -22.78
N LYS A 81 -12.57 -8.84 -23.00
CA LYS A 81 -12.06 -9.97 -23.79
C LYS A 81 -11.88 -9.60 -25.26
N ALA A 82 -12.84 -8.88 -25.85
CA ALA A 82 -12.74 -8.42 -27.24
C ALA A 82 -11.54 -7.48 -27.43
N PHE A 83 -11.34 -6.52 -26.52
CA PHE A 83 -10.21 -5.58 -26.55
C PHE A 83 -8.86 -6.31 -26.44
N LYS A 84 -8.77 -7.28 -25.52
CA LYS A 84 -7.58 -8.13 -25.39
C LYS A 84 -7.27 -8.92 -26.66
N ILE A 85 -8.29 -9.49 -27.32
CA ILE A 85 -8.12 -10.22 -28.61
C ILE A 85 -7.67 -9.25 -29.71
N GLY A 86 -8.25 -8.04 -29.72
CA GLY A 86 -7.88 -6.96 -30.63
C GLY A 86 -6.52 -6.32 -30.34
N LYS A 87 -5.82 -6.73 -29.26
CA LYS A 87 -4.55 -6.15 -28.79
C LYS A 87 -4.64 -4.64 -28.53
N ILE A 88 -5.79 -4.18 -28.06
CA ILE A 88 -5.98 -2.79 -27.61
C ILE A 88 -5.32 -2.65 -26.23
N ASP A 89 -4.44 -1.65 -26.09
CA ASP A 89 -3.85 -1.32 -24.80
C ASP A 89 -4.76 -0.38 -24.00
N MET A 90 -5.31 -0.88 -22.90
CA MET A 90 -6.21 -0.12 -22.03
C MET A 90 -5.48 0.96 -21.19
N ARG A 91 -4.15 1.01 -21.24
CA ARG A 91 -3.39 2.14 -20.68
C ARG A 91 -3.42 3.35 -21.59
N GLU A 92 -3.51 3.16 -22.90
CA GLU A 92 -3.51 4.25 -23.90
C GLU A 92 -4.92 4.69 -24.30
N HIS A 93 -5.94 3.89 -23.98
CA HIS A 93 -7.33 4.13 -24.38
C HIS A 93 -8.28 4.23 -23.19
N CYS A 94 -9.21 5.18 -23.24
CA CYS A 94 -10.31 5.27 -22.29
C CYS A 94 -11.34 4.17 -22.58
N PHE A 95 -11.76 3.44 -21.54
CA PHE A 95 -12.72 2.35 -21.70
C PHE A 95 -14.04 2.81 -22.33
N PHE A 96 -14.52 3.99 -21.93
CA PHE A 96 -15.79 4.52 -22.38
C PHE A 96 -15.84 4.90 -23.86
N ASP A 97 -14.70 5.17 -24.51
CA ASP A 97 -14.64 5.46 -25.95
C ASP A 97 -14.85 4.20 -26.80
N LEU A 98 -14.66 3.02 -26.20
CA LEU A 98 -14.63 1.74 -26.90
C LEU A 98 -15.93 0.94 -26.74
N VAL A 99 -16.86 1.42 -25.91
CA VAL A 99 -18.10 0.71 -25.60
C VAL A 99 -19.34 1.58 -25.85
N PRO A 100 -20.50 0.99 -26.13
CA PRO A 100 -21.73 1.75 -26.34
C PRO A 100 -22.18 2.54 -25.11
N GLU A 101 -22.66 3.78 -25.30
CA GLU A 101 -23.14 4.66 -24.23
C GLU A 101 -24.26 4.04 -23.39
N ASN A 102 -25.20 3.35 -24.04
CA ASN A 102 -26.31 2.66 -23.38
C ASN A 102 -25.83 1.58 -22.40
N PHE A 103 -24.72 0.91 -22.70
CA PHE A 103 -24.10 0.00 -21.73
C PHE A 103 -23.47 0.75 -20.55
N LEU A 104 -22.78 1.85 -20.80
CA LEU A 104 -22.16 2.65 -19.75
C LEU A 104 -23.19 3.19 -18.76
N MET A 105 -24.29 3.75 -19.27
CA MET A 105 -25.39 4.26 -18.44
C MET A 105 -26.00 3.14 -17.58
N GLU A 106 -26.33 1.99 -18.18
CA GLU A 106 -26.86 0.82 -17.48
C GLU A 106 -25.92 0.36 -16.36
N PHE A 107 -24.64 0.16 -16.68
CA PHE A 107 -23.65 -0.31 -15.72
C PHE A 107 -23.40 0.70 -14.59
N CYS A 108 -23.37 1.99 -14.91
CA CYS A 108 -23.17 3.04 -13.91
C CYS A 108 -24.38 3.22 -13.00
N GLU A 109 -25.61 3.03 -13.49
CA GLU A 109 -26.81 3.00 -12.65
C GLU A 109 -26.79 1.85 -11.66
N ILE A 110 -26.44 0.64 -12.12
CA ILE A 110 -26.29 -0.51 -11.23
C ILE A 110 -25.22 -0.21 -10.17
N LYS A 111 -24.06 0.32 -10.58
CA LYS A 111 -23.00 0.73 -9.63
C LYS A 111 -23.46 1.80 -8.65
N ASN A 112 -24.26 2.78 -9.07
CA ASN A 112 -24.81 3.81 -8.18
C ASN A 112 -25.73 3.20 -7.13
N LYS A 113 -26.63 2.28 -7.51
CA LYS A 113 -27.50 1.58 -6.55
C LYS A 113 -26.70 0.79 -5.51
N ILE A 114 -25.67 0.06 -5.93
CA ILE A 114 -24.78 -0.69 -5.02
C ILE A 114 -23.99 0.27 -4.12
N THR A 115 -23.46 1.36 -4.71
CA THR A 115 -22.73 2.40 -3.96
C THR A 115 -23.63 2.99 -2.87
N GLN A 116 -24.85 3.37 -3.22
CA GLN A 116 -25.84 3.89 -2.28
C GLN A 116 -26.14 2.86 -1.17
N HIS A 117 -26.40 1.60 -1.54
CA HIS A 117 -26.62 0.53 -0.56
C HIS A 117 -25.48 0.44 0.45
N VAL A 118 -24.22 0.47 -0.01
CA VAL A 118 -23.06 0.43 0.90
C VAL A 118 -23.04 1.61 1.86
N PHE A 119 -23.30 2.83 1.39
CA PHE A 119 -23.35 4.01 2.28
C PHE A 119 -24.51 3.97 3.29
N GLU A 120 -25.58 3.23 2.99
CA GLU A 120 -26.75 3.11 3.85
C GLU A 120 -26.62 1.96 4.86
N THR A 121 -25.84 0.91 4.56
CA THR A 121 -25.78 -0.31 5.38
C THR A 121 -24.43 -0.60 6.02
N TYR A 122 -23.34 0.00 5.53
CA TYR A 122 -21.99 -0.20 6.08
C TYR A 122 -21.57 0.98 6.95
N GLU A 123 -20.93 0.68 8.07
CA GLU A 123 -20.36 1.70 8.95
C GLU A 123 -19.09 2.31 8.34
N LYS A 124 -18.91 3.62 8.53
CA LYS A 124 -17.67 4.30 8.15
C LYS A 124 -16.53 3.77 9.03
N PRO A 125 -15.44 3.23 8.45
CA PRO A 125 -14.33 2.74 9.24
C PRO A 125 -13.66 3.89 10.00
N LEU A 126 -13.24 3.66 11.25
CA LEU A 126 -12.62 4.70 12.07
C LEU A 126 -11.33 5.24 11.44
N ASN A 127 -10.60 4.39 10.72
CA ASN A 127 -9.38 4.73 9.99
C ASN A 127 -9.64 5.19 8.54
N TYR A 128 -10.87 5.61 8.20
CA TYR A 128 -11.26 5.97 6.82
C TYR A 128 -10.29 6.96 6.16
N ASN A 129 -9.91 8.04 6.85
CA ASN A 129 -9.04 9.06 6.26
C ASN A 129 -7.65 8.50 5.91
N LEU A 130 -7.10 7.61 6.74
CA LEU A 130 -5.83 6.94 6.45
C LEU A 130 -5.97 6.03 5.22
N LEU A 131 -7.07 5.29 5.12
CA LEU A 131 -7.34 4.42 3.97
C LEU A 131 -7.52 5.22 2.68
N GLU A 132 -8.21 6.36 2.74
CA GLU A 132 -8.41 7.25 1.61
C GLU A 132 -7.09 7.83 1.11
N ASP A 133 -6.32 8.46 2.00
CA ASP A 133 -5.03 9.03 1.65
C ASP A 133 -4.07 7.95 1.12
N THR A 134 -4.14 6.73 1.67
CA THR A 134 -3.38 5.60 1.17
C THR A 134 -3.83 5.19 -0.23
N ASP A 135 -5.14 4.99 -0.49
CA ASP A 135 -5.62 4.60 -1.83
C ASP A 135 -5.26 5.64 -2.89
N ARG A 136 -5.26 6.94 -2.54
CA ARG A 136 -4.78 8.02 -3.41
C ARG A 136 -3.29 7.89 -3.73
N LEU A 137 -2.44 7.68 -2.73
CA LEU A 137 -1.00 7.47 -2.93
C LEU A 137 -0.72 6.22 -3.76
N LEU A 138 -1.39 5.10 -3.46
CA LEU A 138 -1.21 3.85 -4.21
C LEU A 138 -1.69 3.98 -5.66
N HIS A 139 -2.76 4.73 -5.91
CA HIS A 139 -3.20 5.07 -7.26
C HIS A 139 -2.14 5.88 -7.99
N LYS A 140 -1.54 6.89 -7.35
CA LYS A 140 -0.41 7.64 -7.93
C LYS A 140 0.76 6.72 -8.31
N ILE A 141 1.16 5.81 -7.42
CA ILE A 141 2.24 4.84 -7.69
C ILE A 141 1.87 3.89 -8.84
N LYS A 142 0.62 3.44 -8.93
CA LYS A 142 0.14 2.54 -10.01
C LYS A 142 0.34 3.14 -11.41
N TYR A 143 0.24 4.46 -11.55
CA TYR A 143 0.41 5.14 -12.84
C TYR A 143 1.83 5.64 -13.09
N GLN A 144 2.76 5.42 -12.16
CA GLN A 144 4.17 5.62 -12.41
C GLN A 144 4.73 4.36 -13.08
N ASP A 145 5.32 4.53 -14.27
CA ASP A 145 6.06 3.45 -14.88
C ASP A 145 7.36 3.18 -14.12
N LEU A 146 7.83 1.95 -14.13
CA LEU A 146 9.11 1.53 -13.58
C LEU A 146 10.19 1.70 -14.63
N ASN A 147 11.33 2.29 -14.26
CA ASN A 147 12.53 2.26 -15.09
C ASN A 147 13.25 0.92 -14.90
N LEU A 148 12.93 -0.03 -15.78
CA LEU A 148 13.55 -1.36 -15.81
C LEU A 148 14.67 -1.42 -16.85
N ASN A 149 15.91 -1.67 -16.41
CA ASN A 149 17.09 -1.69 -17.28
C ASN A 149 18.03 -2.88 -16.96
N LYS A 150 18.57 -3.50 -18.00
CA LYS A 150 19.57 -4.58 -17.94
C LYS A 150 21.01 -4.11 -17.72
N GLU A 151 21.25 -2.80 -17.72
CA GLU A 151 22.55 -2.21 -17.52
C GLU A 151 23.12 -2.55 -16.14
N GLY A 152 24.38 -3.02 -16.12
CA GLY A 152 25.03 -3.51 -14.91
C GLY A 152 24.53 -4.88 -14.42
N CYS A 153 23.63 -5.55 -15.13
CA CYS A 153 22.97 -6.78 -14.66
C CYS A 153 23.51 -8.07 -15.30
N ARG A 154 24.74 -8.07 -15.86
CA ARG A 154 25.31 -9.21 -16.62
C ARG A 154 25.25 -10.54 -15.85
N GLU A 155 25.45 -10.49 -14.53
CA GLU A 155 25.43 -11.66 -13.65
C GLU A 155 24.09 -12.40 -13.66
N LEU A 156 22.97 -11.68 -13.76
CA LEU A 156 21.63 -12.28 -13.85
C LEU A 156 21.45 -13.12 -15.12
N TYR A 157 22.30 -12.91 -16.12
CA TYR A 157 22.22 -13.55 -17.43
C TYR A 157 23.18 -14.73 -17.60
N TYR A 158 23.99 -15.07 -16.59
CA TYR A 158 24.88 -16.24 -16.62
C TYR A 158 24.09 -17.55 -16.59
N ALA A 159 23.10 -17.65 -15.71
CA ALA A 159 22.20 -18.80 -15.63
C ALA A 159 21.00 -18.63 -16.58
N SER A 160 20.56 -19.74 -17.19
CA SER A 160 19.37 -19.76 -18.07
C SER A 160 18.08 -19.36 -17.34
N THR A 161 17.96 -19.76 -16.08
CA THR A 161 16.82 -19.44 -15.20
C THR A 161 16.76 -17.95 -14.88
N GLY A 162 17.89 -17.35 -14.50
CA GLY A 162 18.02 -15.91 -14.23
C GLY A 162 17.68 -15.07 -15.45
N ARG A 163 18.25 -15.42 -16.61
CA ARG A 163 17.96 -14.78 -17.90
C ARG A 163 16.47 -14.81 -18.24
N ARG A 164 15.84 -15.99 -18.11
CA ARG A 164 14.41 -16.15 -18.40
C ARG A 164 13.57 -15.25 -17.50
N LYS A 165 13.86 -15.23 -16.19
CA LYS A 165 13.09 -14.42 -15.23
C LYS A 165 13.31 -12.92 -15.42
N ALA A 166 14.55 -12.47 -15.65
CA ALA A 166 14.84 -11.06 -15.93
C ALA A 166 14.11 -10.56 -17.18
N ASN A 167 14.11 -11.36 -18.26
CA ASN A 167 13.39 -11.02 -19.48
C ASN A 167 11.86 -11.03 -19.30
N GLU A 168 11.32 -11.96 -18.50
CA GLU A 168 9.91 -11.97 -18.13
C GLU A 168 9.52 -10.70 -17.35
N LEU A 169 10.34 -10.30 -16.38
CA LEU A 169 10.11 -9.11 -15.56
C LEU A 169 10.07 -7.83 -16.41
N MET A 170 11.05 -7.64 -17.30
CA MET A 170 11.12 -6.43 -18.12
C MET A 170 10.08 -6.38 -19.25
N LYS A 171 9.56 -7.52 -19.71
CA LYS A 171 8.63 -7.56 -20.85
C LYS A 171 7.16 -7.41 -20.43
N ASN A 172 6.82 -7.93 -19.26
CA ASN A 172 5.41 -8.11 -18.88
C ASN A 172 4.93 -7.12 -17.83
N TYR A 173 5.84 -6.39 -17.18
CA TYR A 173 5.49 -5.54 -16.05
C TYR A 173 6.12 -4.16 -16.22
N TYR A 174 5.31 -3.14 -15.98
CA TYR A 174 5.69 -1.75 -16.20
C TYR A 174 5.41 -0.87 -14.98
N TYR A 175 4.64 -1.34 -14.01
CA TYR A 175 4.18 -0.54 -12.87
C TYR A 175 3.94 -1.45 -11.65
N VAL A 176 3.78 -0.84 -10.48
CA VAL A 176 3.44 -1.54 -9.23
C VAL A 176 1.98 -1.21 -8.89
N ASP A 177 1.14 -2.24 -8.78
CA ASP A 177 -0.25 -2.08 -8.34
C ASP A 177 -0.44 -2.79 -7.01
N TYR A 178 -0.72 -2.00 -5.98
CA TYR A 178 -0.88 -2.51 -4.63
C TYR A 178 -2.35 -2.80 -4.32
N LYS A 179 -2.58 -3.91 -3.61
CA LYS A 179 -3.87 -4.20 -2.98
C LYS A 179 -3.84 -3.71 -1.54
N LEU A 180 -4.62 -2.67 -1.26
CA LEU A 180 -4.80 -2.09 0.07
C LEU A 180 -5.41 -3.10 1.06
N PHE A 181 -6.40 -3.88 0.62
CA PHE A 181 -7.07 -4.90 1.42
C PHE A 181 -6.58 -6.32 1.11
N GLY A 182 -5.30 -6.47 0.75
CA GLY A 182 -4.70 -7.76 0.40
C GLY A 182 -4.38 -8.65 1.61
N THR A 183 -4.26 -8.08 2.80
CA THR A 183 -4.05 -8.80 4.05
C THR A 183 -4.96 -8.27 5.15
N VAL A 184 -5.23 -9.12 6.14
CA VAL A 184 -6.02 -8.75 7.33
C VAL A 184 -5.31 -7.71 8.21
N THR A 185 -3.97 -7.73 8.24
CA THR A 185 -3.17 -6.80 9.05
C THR A 185 -2.99 -5.43 8.38
N GLY A 186 -3.47 -5.22 7.16
CA GLY A 186 -3.29 -3.96 6.44
C GLY A 186 -1.94 -3.83 5.71
N ARG A 187 -1.10 -4.87 5.76
CA ARG A 187 0.09 -4.96 4.90
C ARG A 187 -0.33 -4.96 3.45
N LEU A 188 0.34 -4.15 2.64
CA LEU A 188 0.16 -4.15 1.20
C LEU A 188 0.54 -5.51 0.61
N THR A 189 -0.12 -5.87 -0.48
CA THR A 189 0.30 -6.96 -1.38
C THR A 189 0.31 -6.43 -2.81
N THR A 190 1.00 -7.09 -3.73
CA THR A 190 1.00 -6.71 -5.15
C THR A 190 -0.07 -7.46 -5.92
N SER A 191 -0.71 -6.77 -6.86
CA SER A 191 -1.62 -7.37 -7.83
C SER A 191 -0.87 -8.34 -8.75
N PRO A 192 -1.42 -9.55 -9.05
CA PRO A 192 -0.73 -10.54 -9.88
C PRO A 192 -0.39 -10.08 -11.31
N VAL A 193 -1.06 -9.04 -11.80
CA VAL A 193 -0.86 -8.46 -13.14
C VAL A 193 0.17 -7.32 -13.15
N SER A 194 0.74 -6.99 -11.99
CA SER A 194 1.70 -5.90 -11.81
C SER A 194 3.07 -6.42 -11.37
N PHE A 195 4.07 -5.54 -11.39
CA PHE A 195 5.42 -5.88 -11.00
C PHE A 195 5.45 -6.39 -9.55
N PRO A 196 6.06 -7.56 -9.26
CA PRO A 196 5.97 -8.22 -7.95
C PRO A 196 6.93 -7.59 -6.92
N MET A 197 6.86 -6.27 -6.72
CA MET A 197 7.80 -5.47 -5.93
C MET A 197 8.06 -6.06 -4.53
N LEU A 198 6.99 -6.45 -3.82
CA LEU A 198 7.06 -6.97 -2.45
C LEU A 198 7.65 -8.38 -2.34
N THR A 199 7.65 -9.15 -3.42
CA THR A 199 8.13 -10.56 -3.43
C THR A 199 9.33 -10.75 -4.35
N LEU A 200 9.87 -9.66 -4.88
CA LEU A 200 11.00 -9.68 -5.79
C LEU A 200 12.25 -10.18 -5.06
N LYS A 201 12.86 -11.24 -5.60
CA LYS A 201 14.13 -11.72 -5.05
C LYS A 201 15.22 -10.67 -5.21
N LYS A 202 16.08 -10.60 -4.20
CA LYS A 202 17.08 -9.54 -4.03
C LYS A 202 17.90 -9.31 -5.31
N GLU A 203 18.37 -10.37 -5.96
CA GLU A 203 19.21 -10.28 -7.16
C GLU A 203 18.54 -9.53 -8.32
N PHE A 204 17.22 -9.63 -8.48
CA PHE A 204 16.49 -8.96 -9.55
C PHE A 204 16.19 -7.48 -9.26
N ARG A 205 16.37 -7.02 -8.01
CA ARG A 205 16.19 -5.60 -7.65
C ARG A 205 17.14 -4.69 -8.45
N LYS A 206 18.29 -5.22 -8.87
CA LYS A 206 19.27 -4.49 -9.69
C LYS A 206 18.71 -4.03 -11.04
N LEU A 207 17.65 -4.65 -11.53
CA LEU A 207 16.96 -4.26 -12.76
C LEU A 207 16.21 -2.93 -12.63
N ILE A 208 15.85 -2.53 -11.40
CA ILE A 208 15.05 -1.33 -11.15
C ILE A 208 16.00 -0.16 -10.94
N LYS A 209 15.84 0.89 -11.73
CA LYS A 209 16.64 2.12 -11.71
C LYS A 209 15.75 3.32 -11.36
N PRO A 210 16.29 4.41 -10.81
CA PRO A 210 15.55 5.65 -10.69
C PRO A 210 15.25 6.24 -12.09
N HIS A 211 14.17 6.98 -12.20
CA HIS A 211 13.91 7.88 -13.33
C HIS A 211 14.69 9.18 -13.18
N ASN A 212 14.82 9.66 -11.94
CA ASN A 212 15.66 10.80 -11.60
C ASN A 212 17.09 10.32 -11.31
N ASP A 213 17.80 11.02 -10.43
CA ASP A 213 19.19 10.78 -10.16
C ASP A 213 19.42 9.61 -9.21
N TRP A 214 18.65 9.49 -8.13
CA TRP A 214 18.94 8.52 -7.07
C TRP A 214 17.69 7.82 -6.54
N PHE A 215 17.84 6.56 -6.16
CA PHE A 215 16.95 6.01 -5.15
C PHE A 215 17.45 6.34 -3.77
N ILE A 216 16.54 6.78 -2.93
CA ILE A 216 16.73 7.00 -1.50
C ILE A 216 15.83 6.01 -0.76
N SER A 217 16.44 5.11 0.01
CA SER A 217 15.74 4.15 0.86
C SER A 217 15.70 4.67 2.29
N LEU A 218 14.50 4.78 2.82
CA LEU A 218 14.17 5.03 4.22
C LEU A 218 13.63 3.73 4.81
N ASP A 219 14.41 3.07 5.65
CA ASP A 219 14.11 1.73 6.17
C ASP A 219 14.16 1.73 7.69
N TYR A 220 13.04 1.42 8.36
CA TYR A 220 12.99 1.47 9.81
C TYR A 220 13.95 0.46 10.44
N ASN A 221 14.67 0.91 11.46
CA ASN A 221 15.47 0.01 12.27
C ASN A 221 14.56 -0.80 13.21
N ALA A 222 14.38 -2.09 12.92
CA ALA A 222 13.59 -3.01 13.75
C ALA A 222 12.14 -2.52 14.00
N ALA A 223 11.43 -2.18 12.92
CA ALA A 223 10.12 -1.53 12.94
C ALA A 223 9.12 -2.17 13.91
N GLU A 224 8.98 -3.51 13.89
CA GLU A 224 8.05 -4.23 14.76
C GLU A 224 8.39 -4.09 16.26
N ILE A 225 9.67 -4.04 16.62
CA ILE A 225 10.08 -3.89 18.03
C ILE A 225 9.88 -2.43 18.46
N ARG A 226 10.17 -1.46 17.59
CA ARG A 226 9.85 -0.05 17.90
C ARG A 226 8.36 0.16 18.10
N THR A 227 7.52 -0.47 17.27
CA THR A 227 6.07 -0.49 17.45
C THR A 227 5.67 -1.12 18.79
N LEU A 228 6.32 -2.21 19.19
CA LEU A 228 6.09 -2.81 20.51
C LEU A 228 6.39 -1.83 21.66
N ILE A 229 7.52 -1.13 21.59
CA ILE A 229 7.94 -0.12 22.59
C ILE A 229 6.96 1.05 22.63
N ASP A 230 6.53 1.53 21.46
CA ASP A 230 5.57 2.62 21.29
C ASP A 230 4.21 2.27 21.92
N LEU A 231 3.69 1.08 21.62
CA LEU A 231 2.42 0.58 22.19
C LEU A 231 2.49 0.42 23.72
N LEU A 232 3.67 0.18 24.29
CA LEU A 232 3.86 0.11 25.74
C LEU A 232 3.94 1.49 26.41
N GLY A 233 4.07 2.56 25.63
CA GLY A 233 4.32 3.92 26.08
C GLY A 233 5.73 4.13 26.63
N ALA A 234 6.70 3.33 26.20
CA ALA A 234 8.09 3.40 26.66
C ALA A 234 8.95 4.28 25.74
N GLU A 235 10.07 4.79 26.28
CA GLU A 235 11.01 5.60 25.51
C GLU A 235 11.75 4.75 24.47
N GLN A 236 11.82 5.25 23.23
CA GLN A 236 12.50 4.57 22.14
C GLN A 236 14.02 4.59 22.33
N PRO A 237 14.74 3.47 22.11
CA PRO A 237 16.19 3.46 22.09
C PRO A 237 16.75 4.31 20.94
N ASP A 238 17.74 5.15 21.25
CA ASP A 238 18.50 5.95 20.28
C ASP A 238 19.45 5.11 19.41
N GLU A 239 19.74 3.88 19.83
CA GLU A 239 20.62 2.94 19.12
C GLU A 239 19.82 1.87 18.33
N ASP A 240 20.53 0.92 17.70
CA ASP A 240 19.90 -0.24 17.06
C ASP A 240 19.17 -1.08 18.10
N VAL A 241 17.87 -1.34 17.93
CA VAL A 241 17.06 -2.00 18.97
C VAL A 241 17.53 -3.44 19.22
N HIS A 242 18.04 -4.13 18.21
CA HIS A 242 18.58 -5.47 18.40
C HIS A 242 19.88 -5.43 19.22
N ALA A 243 20.77 -4.47 18.98
CA ALA A 243 21.95 -4.25 19.80
C ALA A 243 21.60 -3.85 21.24
N TRP A 244 20.59 -2.99 21.41
CA TRP A 244 20.05 -2.63 22.72
C TRP A 244 19.53 -3.87 23.45
N ASN A 245 18.77 -4.73 22.77
CA ASN A 245 18.27 -6.00 23.33
C ASN A 245 19.40 -6.95 23.72
N VAL A 246 20.46 -7.07 22.92
CA VAL A 246 21.64 -7.87 23.29
C VAL A 246 22.17 -7.45 24.65
N LYS A 247 22.30 -6.14 24.89
CA LYS A 247 22.85 -5.60 26.14
C LYS A 247 21.90 -5.73 27.33
N HIS A 248 20.62 -5.43 27.16
CA HIS A 248 19.67 -5.28 28.28
C HIS A 248 18.77 -6.50 28.51
N ILE A 249 18.57 -7.34 27.50
CA ILE A 249 17.72 -8.54 27.58
C ILE A 249 18.57 -9.81 27.67
N PHE A 250 19.65 -9.89 26.89
CA PHE A 250 20.50 -11.07 26.79
C PHE A 250 21.86 -10.91 27.50
N ASN A 251 22.08 -9.84 28.26
CA ASN A 251 23.32 -9.57 29.02
C ASN A 251 24.62 -9.69 28.20
N GLY A 252 24.58 -9.45 26.89
CA GLY A 252 25.71 -9.58 25.98
C GLY A 252 26.09 -11.02 25.59
N GLU A 253 25.27 -12.03 25.93
CA GLU A 253 25.60 -13.44 25.72
C GLU A 253 25.46 -13.93 24.28
N HIS A 254 24.77 -13.16 23.43
CA HIS A 254 24.47 -13.53 22.05
C HIS A 254 24.89 -12.45 21.07
N ASP A 255 25.28 -12.87 19.85
CA ASP A 255 25.38 -11.95 18.73
C ASP A 255 24.00 -11.40 18.33
N ARG A 256 24.01 -10.31 17.56
CA ARG A 256 22.81 -9.59 17.16
C ARG A 256 21.78 -10.44 16.41
N GLU A 257 22.21 -11.31 15.49
CA GLU A 257 21.30 -12.10 14.66
C GLU A 257 20.66 -13.25 15.46
N THR A 258 21.45 -13.87 16.33
CA THR A 258 20.97 -14.87 17.29
C THR A 258 19.95 -14.24 18.25
N ALA A 259 20.30 -13.10 18.87
CA ALA A 259 19.41 -12.38 19.77
C ALA A 259 18.11 -11.95 19.10
N LYS A 260 18.18 -11.45 17.85
CA LYS A 260 17.00 -11.11 17.04
C LYS A 260 16.08 -12.32 16.86
N THR A 261 16.64 -13.46 16.47
CA THR A 261 15.86 -14.68 16.22
C THR A 261 15.18 -15.17 17.50
N LEU A 262 15.90 -15.23 18.61
CA LEU A 262 15.36 -15.62 19.92
C LEU A 262 14.27 -14.66 20.38
N PHE A 263 14.49 -13.35 20.23
CA PHE A 263 13.52 -12.33 20.62
C PHE A 263 12.20 -12.47 19.85
N PHE A 264 12.23 -12.61 18.53
CA PHE A 264 11.00 -12.79 17.74
C PHE A 264 10.30 -14.12 18.03
N ALA A 265 11.05 -15.19 18.29
CA ALA A 265 10.48 -16.47 18.69
C ALA A 265 9.74 -16.36 20.04
N TRP A 266 10.30 -15.62 21.01
CA TRP A 266 9.65 -15.33 22.28
C TRP A 266 8.45 -14.37 22.14
N LEU A 267 8.59 -13.33 21.33
CA LEU A 267 7.57 -12.29 21.16
C LEU A 267 6.28 -12.87 20.58
N TYR A 268 6.40 -13.71 19.55
CA TYR A 268 5.25 -14.28 18.85
C TYR A 268 4.81 -15.65 19.33
N ASN A 269 5.45 -16.17 20.40
CA ASN A 269 4.94 -17.33 21.12
C ASN A 269 4.29 -16.87 22.44
N PRO A 270 2.94 -16.89 22.54
CA PRO A 270 2.22 -16.47 23.74
C PRO A 270 2.62 -17.26 24.99
N GLU A 271 2.99 -18.52 24.83
CA GLU A 271 3.34 -19.44 25.92
C GLU A 271 4.83 -19.39 26.29
N SER A 272 5.65 -18.64 25.55
CA SER A 272 7.09 -18.61 25.82
C SER A 272 7.43 -17.78 27.04
N ASP A 273 8.16 -18.42 27.95
CA ASP A 273 8.83 -17.89 29.14
C ASP A 273 10.35 -17.74 28.95
N ALA A 274 10.85 -17.95 27.74
CA ALA A 274 12.30 -18.00 27.44
C ALA A 274 13.03 -16.67 27.71
N ILE A 275 12.31 -15.55 27.76
CA ILE A 275 12.84 -14.23 28.11
C ILE A 275 12.05 -13.69 29.30
N HIS A 276 12.77 -13.38 30.37
CA HIS A 276 12.25 -12.67 31.53
C HIS A 276 12.81 -11.24 31.51
N THR A 277 11.93 -10.25 31.39
CA THR A 277 12.34 -8.85 31.27
C THR A 277 11.23 -7.92 31.75
N ASP A 278 11.62 -6.84 32.41
CA ASP A 278 10.71 -5.75 32.80
C ASP A 278 10.53 -4.72 31.68
N HIS A 279 11.25 -4.86 30.56
CA HIS A 279 11.22 -3.92 29.45
C HIS A 279 10.05 -4.13 28.49
N TYR A 280 9.49 -5.34 28.45
CA TYR A 280 8.44 -5.71 27.51
C TYR A 280 7.34 -6.50 28.21
N ASP A 281 6.09 -6.03 28.11
CA ASP A 281 4.94 -6.70 28.72
C ASP A 281 3.90 -7.08 27.65
N LYS A 282 3.96 -8.34 27.19
CA LYS A 282 3.02 -8.92 26.21
C LYS A 282 1.58 -8.88 26.73
N LYS A 283 1.39 -9.12 28.03
CA LYS A 283 0.07 -9.25 28.64
C LYS A 283 -0.60 -7.89 28.74
N LYS A 284 0.12 -6.87 29.21
CA LYS A 284 -0.38 -5.48 29.27
C LYS A 284 -0.93 -5.03 27.92
N LEU A 285 -0.23 -5.33 26.82
CA LEU A 285 -0.69 -4.97 25.47
C LEU A 285 -1.96 -5.71 25.06
N LEU A 286 -2.07 -7.01 25.37
CA LEU A 286 -3.28 -7.75 25.07
C LEU A 286 -4.46 -7.27 25.91
N ASP A 287 -4.25 -7.02 27.21
CA ASP A 287 -5.27 -6.47 28.11
C ASP A 287 -5.77 -5.09 27.63
N GLU A 288 -4.91 -4.29 27.00
CA GLU A 288 -5.25 -2.96 26.49
C GLU A 288 -5.90 -2.97 25.10
N TRP A 289 -5.38 -3.79 24.17
CA TRP A 289 -5.72 -3.67 22.75
C TRP A 289 -6.56 -4.82 22.20
N TYR A 290 -6.71 -5.93 22.94
CA TYR A 290 -7.47 -7.11 22.53
C TYR A 290 -8.73 -7.30 23.38
N HIS A 291 -9.90 -7.09 22.77
CA HIS A 291 -11.20 -7.18 23.43
C HIS A 291 -12.18 -7.99 22.57
N ASP A 292 -12.88 -8.95 23.17
CA ASP A 292 -13.96 -9.71 22.54
C ASP A 292 -13.61 -10.30 21.16
N GLY A 293 -12.43 -10.92 21.03
CA GLY A 293 -12.01 -11.51 19.76
C GLY A 293 -11.49 -10.50 18.72
N HIS A 294 -11.25 -9.25 19.12
CA HIS A 294 -10.82 -8.19 18.22
C HIS A 294 -9.62 -7.42 18.75
N ILE A 295 -8.72 -7.06 17.85
CA ILE A 295 -7.74 -5.98 18.08
C ILE A 295 -8.32 -4.68 17.56
N ASN A 296 -8.13 -3.60 18.31
CA ASN A 296 -8.30 -2.25 17.80
C ASN A 296 -6.93 -1.57 17.80
N THR A 297 -6.42 -1.09 16.66
CA THR A 297 -5.12 -0.41 16.63
C THR A 297 -5.27 1.07 16.98
N GLN A 298 -4.18 1.73 17.39
CA GLN A 298 -4.16 3.18 17.60
C GLN A 298 -4.54 4.02 16.36
N TYR A 299 -4.47 3.43 15.17
CA TYR A 299 -4.90 4.05 13.92
C TYR A 299 -6.39 3.87 13.63
N GLY A 300 -7.15 3.19 14.50
CA GLY A 300 -8.59 2.94 14.34
C GLY A 300 -8.94 1.71 13.51
N ARG A 301 -7.98 0.82 13.21
CA ARG A 301 -8.27 -0.43 12.51
C ARG A 301 -8.79 -1.47 13.49
N LYS A 302 -9.93 -2.08 13.17
CA LYS A 302 -10.51 -3.20 13.93
C LYS A 302 -10.28 -4.52 13.20
N ILE A 303 -9.72 -5.52 13.88
CA ILE A 303 -9.34 -6.80 13.29
C ILE A 303 -9.87 -7.95 14.15
N MET A 304 -10.70 -8.82 13.58
CA MET A 304 -11.12 -10.05 14.23
C MET A 304 -9.99 -11.10 14.21
N VAL A 305 -9.63 -11.62 15.38
CA VAL A 305 -8.51 -12.56 15.55
C VAL A 305 -8.61 -13.33 16.87
N ASP A 306 -8.08 -14.55 16.92
CA ASP A 306 -7.90 -15.27 18.18
C ASP A 306 -6.71 -14.73 19.00
N GLU A 307 -6.77 -14.95 20.31
CA GLU A 307 -5.78 -14.46 21.28
C GLU A 307 -4.35 -14.87 20.92
N ARG A 308 -4.14 -16.09 20.41
CA ARG A 308 -2.80 -16.61 20.08
C ARG A 308 -2.10 -15.78 19.00
N ARG A 309 -2.87 -15.22 18.05
CA ARG A 309 -2.35 -14.37 16.97
C ARG A 309 -2.47 -12.88 17.26
N ALA A 310 -3.14 -12.51 18.35
CA ALA A 310 -3.53 -11.13 18.61
C ALA A 310 -2.33 -10.18 18.70
N LEU A 311 -1.31 -10.53 19.48
CA LEU A 311 -0.12 -9.68 19.64
C LEU A 311 0.62 -9.47 18.30
N ASN A 312 0.74 -10.54 17.50
CA ASN A 312 1.38 -10.46 16.19
C ASN A 312 0.63 -9.52 15.25
N TYR A 313 -0.70 -9.66 15.17
CA TYR A 313 -1.53 -8.84 14.30
C TYR A 313 -1.53 -7.37 14.76
N LEU A 314 -1.52 -7.11 16.07
CA LEU A 314 -1.46 -5.76 16.64
C LEU A 314 -0.18 -5.05 16.20
N ILE A 315 0.97 -5.71 16.37
CA ILE A 315 2.28 -5.15 16.03
C ILE A 315 2.40 -4.98 14.51
N GLN A 316 2.07 -6.00 13.72
CA GLN A 316 2.18 -5.93 12.26
C GLN A 316 1.27 -4.85 11.67
N SER A 317 0.06 -4.75 12.18
CA SER A 317 -0.92 -3.80 11.67
C SER A 317 -0.56 -2.37 12.04
N THR A 318 -0.20 -2.13 13.30
CA THR A 318 0.24 -0.81 13.75
C THR A 318 1.50 -0.36 13.02
N THR A 319 2.45 -1.28 12.75
CA THR A 319 3.64 -0.98 11.96
C THR A 319 3.28 -0.61 10.52
N SER A 320 2.37 -1.36 9.89
CA SER A 320 1.92 -1.09 8.51
C SER A 320 1.23 0.27 8.41
N ASP A 321 0.28 0.56 9.29
CA ASP A 321 -0.44 1.84 9.30
C ASP A 321 0.52 3.02 9.58
N ARG A 322 1.54 2.82 10.43
CA ARG A 322 2.61 3.81 10.65
C ARG A 322 3.40 4.10 9.37
N VAL A 323 3.89 3.07 8.68
CA VAL A 323 4.66 3.25 7.43
C VAL A 323 3.82 3.98 6.38
N LEU A 324 2.57 3.57 6.20
CA LEU A 324 1.65 4.22 5.26
C LEU A 324 1.38 5.67 5.63
N SER A 325 1.18 5.97 6.93
CA SER A 325 1.02 7.36 7.38
C SER A 325 2.24 8.23 7.08
N ARG A 326 3.45 7.70 7.25
CA ARG A 326 4.69 8.41 6.88
C ARG A 326 4.82 8.55 5.36
N ALA A 327 4.44 7.54 4.59
CA ALA A 327 4.44 7.63 3.13
C ALA A 327 3.50 8.74 2.64
N ILE A 328 2.32 8.88 3.24
CA ILE A 328 1.38 9.97 2.94
C ILE A 328 1.98 11.34 3.29
N GLU A 329 2.60 11.48 4.47
CA GLU A 329 3.26 12.73 4.88
C GLU A 329 4.43 13.09 3.94
N ILE A 330 5.22 12.10 3.51
CA ILE A 330 6.30 12.28 2.55
C ILE A 330 5.76 12.67 1.17
N ASP A 331 4.70 12.01 0.68
CA ASP A 331 4.11 12.33 -0.63
C ASP A 331 3.59 13.76 -0.68
N LYS A 332 2.90 14.20 0.38
CA LYS A 332 2.44 15.58 0.55
C LYS A 332 3.61 16.57 0.58
N PHE A 333 4.69 16.22 1.27
CA PHE A 333 5.90 17.06 1.32
C PHE A 333 6.62 17.18 -0.04
N LEU A 334 6.49 16.16 -0.89
CA LEU A 334 7.04 16.14 -2.25
C LEU A 334 6.08 16.70 -3.31
N GLU A 335 4.93 17.26 -2.94
CA GLU A 335 4.05 17.91 -3.91
C GLU A 335 4.74 19.10 -4.60
N GLY A 336 4.62 19.17 -5.93
CA GLY A 336 5.30 20.16 -6.76
C GLY A 336 6.79 19.87 -7.00
N SER A 337 7.34 18.79 -6.43
CA SER A 337 8.69 18.30 -6.68
C SER A 337 8.78 17.43 -7.93
N LYS A 338 9.99 17.26 -8.47
CA LYS A 338 10.29 16.19 -9.44
C LYS A 338 10.52 14.85 -8.74
N SER A 339 10.93 14.88 -7.48
CA SER A 339 11.07 13.69 -6.64
C SER A 339 9.71 13.10 -6.25
N PHE A 340 9.62 11.78 -6.16
CA PHE A 340 8.38 11.09 -5.79
C PHE A 340 8.65 9.76 -5.08
N ILE A 341 7.65 9.24 -4.35
CA ILE A 341 7.72 7.88 -3.82
C ILE A 341 7.60 6.90 -4.98
N SER A 342 8.67 6.13 -5.23
CA SER A 342 8.70 5.10 -6.26
C SER A 342 7.94 3.85 -5.85
N HIS A 343 8.17 3.37 -4.63
CA HIS A 343 7.55 2.17 -4.11
C HIS A 343 7.69 2.05 -2.59
N ILE A 344 6.84 1.22 -2.01
CA ILE A 344 6.80 0.91 -0.57
C ILE A 344 6.98 -0.60 -0.40
N VAL A 345 7.90 -1.01 0.49
CA VAL A 345 8.20 -2.42 0.79
C VAL A 345 8.17 -2.66 2.28
N HIS A 346 6.99 -3.06 2.78
CA HIS A 346 6.76 -3.32 4.20
C HIS A 346 7.10 -2.12 5.09
N ASP A 347 8.28 -2.09 5.70
CA ASP A 347 8.83 -1.04 6.56
C ASP A 347 9.83 -0.10 5.86
N GLU A 348 10.00 -0.26 4.55
CA GLU A 348 10.85 0.58 3.69
C GLU A 348 10.00 1.47 2.76
N ILE A 349 10.38 2.74 2.64
CA ILE A 349 9.90 3.66 1.61
C ILE A 349 11.07 4.04 0.70
N VAL A 350 10.88 3.87 -0.61
CA VAL A 350 11.89 4.24 -1.61
C VAL A 350 11.42 5.45 -2.40
N ILE A 351 12.22 6.50 -2.37
CA ILE A 351 12.00 7.77 -3.07
C ILE A 351 12.90 7.79 -4.30
N ASP A 352 12.33 8.13 -5.45
CA ASP A 352 13.05 8.50 -6.67
C ASP A 352 13.37 9.99 -6.60
N LEU A 353 14.62 10.32 -6.24
CA LEU A 353 15.07 11.66 -5.90
C LEU A 353 15.80 12.33 -7.07
N ASP A 354 15.36 13.53 -7.41
CA ASP A 354 16.07 14.47 -8.29
C ASP A 354 17.15 15.23 -7.49
N ASP A 355 18.33 15.44 -8.08
CA ASP A 355 19.44 16.10 -7.40
C ASP A 355 19.10 17.54 -6.92
N GLU A 356 18.15 18.23 -7.57
CA GLU A 356 17.67 19.55 -7.13
C GLU A 356 16.96 19.49 -5.76
N ASP A 357 16.44 18.31 -5.38
CA ASP A 357 15.73 18.06 -4.14
C ASP A 357 16.63 17.51 -3.03
N ARG A 358 17.95 17.47 -3.21
CA ARG A 358 18.88 16.89 -2.22
C ARG A 358 18.79 17.54 -0.83
N GLU A 359 18.53 18.84 -0.78
CA GLU A 359 18.33 19.60 0.47
C GLU A 359 17.11 19.11 1.28
N LYS A 360 16.18 18.38 0.63
CA LYS A 360 14.98 17.80 1.27
C LYS A 360 15.26 16.51 2.04
N LEU A 361 16.45 15.91 1.92
CA LEU A 361 16.80 14.64 2.58
C LEU A 361 16.69 14.68 4.11
N PRO A 362 17.26 15.68 4.84
CA PRO A 362 17.10 15.72 6.29
C PRO A 362 15.64 15.87 6.74
N PRO A 363 14.81 16.76 6.16
CA PRO A 363 13.38 16.81 6.45
C PRO A 363 12.63 15.50 6.15
N LEU A 364 12.91 14.84 5.02
CA LEU A 364 12.32 13.55 4.66
C LEU A 364 12.63 12.48 5.72
N LYS A 365 13.89 12.41 6.14
CA LYS A 365 14.32 11.52 7.21
C LYS A 365 13.62 11.85 8.53
N ALA A 366 13.51 13.13 8.89
CA ALA A 366 12.82 13.55 10.10
C ALA A 366 11.32 13.22 10.10
N ILE A 367 10.64 13.33 8.96
CA ILE A 367 9.24 12.89 8.81
C ILE A 367 9.16 11.38 9.07
N PHE A 368 10.05 10.59 8.47
CA PHE A 368 10.06 9.14 8.62
C PHE A 368 10.43 8.70 10.06
N GLU A 369 11.41 9.35 10.68
CA GLU A 369 11.89 9.07 12.05
C GLU A 369 11.05 9.70 13.17
N LYS A 370 9.88 10.25 12.85
CA LYS A 370 8.94 10.82 13.83
C LYS A 370 8.76 9.88 15.03
N ASP A 371 8.55 10.46 16.21
CA ASP A 371 8.44 9.74 17.49
C ASP A 371 9.68 8.87 17.82
N ASN A 372 10.87 9.29 17.37
CA ASN A 372 12.14 8.59 17.54
C ASN A 372 12.17 7.17 16.95
N PHE A 373 11.38 6.91 15.91
CA PHE A 373 11.47 5.66 15.15
C PHE A 373 12.67 5.70 14.20
N LYS A 374 13.85 5.44 14.75
CA LYS A 374 15.11 5.48 13.98
C LYS A 374 15.04 4.67 12.69
N ALA A 375 15.60 5.22 11.63
CA ALA A 375 15.65 4.62 10.31
C ALA A 375 17.05 4.70 9.71
N ASN A 376 17.33 3.75 8.83
CA ASN A 376 18.51 3.79 7.98
C ASN A 376 18.18 4.60 6.74
N LEU A 377 19.10 5.47 6.34
CA LEU A 377 19.05 6.19 5.09
C LEU A 377 20.14 5.65 4.15
N LYS A 378 19.74 5.20 2.97
CA LYS A 378 20.67 4.71 1.95
C LYS A 378 20.38 5.33 0.60
N ALA A 379 21.40 5.49 -0.24
CA ALA A 379 21.25 5.92 -1.62
C ALA A 379 21.84 4.93 -2.61
N ALA A 380 21.27 4.89 -3.81
CA ALA A 380 21.76 4.03 -4.89
C ALA A 380 21.37 4.56 -6.27
N LYS A 381 22.08 4.09 -7.29
CA LYS A 381 21.67 4.22 -8.71
C LYS A 381 20.79 3.05 -9.18
N ASN A 382 20.44 2.11 -8.29
CA ASN A 382 19.50 1.01 -8.55
C ASN A 382 19.00 0.39 -7.22
N TYR A 383 17.89 -0.34 -7.23
CA TYR A 383 17.26 -0.86 -6.00
C TYR A 383 18.03 -2.03 -5.30
N PHE A 384 19.27 -2.31 -5.70
CA PHE A 384 20.10 -3.37 -5.11
C PHE A 384 21.38 -2.83 -4.47
N ASP A 385 22.12 -1.97 -5.18
CA ASP A 385 23.44 -1.48 -4.77
C ASP A 385 23.33 -0.23 -3.86
N PHE A 386 22.64 -0.36 -2.73
CA PHE A 386 22.51 0.71 -1.73
C PHE A 386 23.75 0.89 -0.87
N GLU A 387 24.16 2.14 -0.70
CA GLU A 387 25.21 2.57 0.21
C GLU A 387 24.65 3.50 1.28
N GLU A 388 25.20 3.44 2.50
CA GLU A 388 24.76 4.30 3.61
C GLU A 388 25.10 5.77 3.35
N LEU A 389 24.10 6.62 3.51
CA LEU A 389 24.29 8.06 3.54
C LEU A 389 24.44 8.52 4.99
N LYS A 390 25.60 9.09 5.32
CA LYS A 390 25.79 9.83 6.56
C LYS A 390 25.41 11.28 6.31
N ILE A 391 24.19 11.65 6.70
CA ILE A 391 23.69 13.02 6.71
C ILE A 391 23.45 13.51 8.13
#